data_AF-A0A3P6TF70-F1
#
_entry.id   AF-A0A3P6TF70-F1
#
_cell.length_a   1.000
_cell.length_b   1.000
_cell.length_c   1.000
_cell.angle_alpha   90.00
_cell.angle_beta   90.00
_cell.angle_gamma   90.00
#
_symmetry.space_group_name_H-M   'P 1'
#
loop_
_entity.id
_entity.type
_entity.pdbx_description
1 polymer ?
#
loop_
_entity_poly.entity_id
_entity_poly.type
_entity_poly.pdbx_seq_one_letter_code
_entity_poly.pdbx_strand_id
1 'polypeptide(L)'
;MEEALDGKNYPELDMLWNKGIELYRGYVDDPRNTDNAWIETVVVNFHDTDDRLKNVKLRAGDDAIKLRWITVSENEKLYASHEDFIKLLAKHHDI
;
A
#
# COMPACT_ATOMS: atom_id res chain seq x y z
N MET A 1 -0.25 -1.55 9.07
CA MET A 1 -1.13 -0.36 9.03
C MET A 1 -1.39 0.19 10.42
N GLU A 2 -1.69 -0.66 11.42
CA GLU A 2 -1.88 -0.28 12.83
C GLU A 2 -0.73 0.55 13.42
N GLU A 3 0.51 0.20 13.05
CA GLU A 3 1.69 0.92 13.51
C GLU A 3 1.74 2.38 13.04
N ALA A 4 1.37 2.64 11.78
CA ALA A 4 1.31 3.99 11.24
C ALA A 4 0.22 4.85 11.90
N LEU A 5 -0.76 4.21 12.56
CA LEU A 5 -1.82 4.86 13.33
C LEU A 5 -1.41 5.11 14.80
N ASP A 6 -0.17 4.81 15.20
CA ASP A 6 0.35 5.00 16.57
C ASP A 6 -0.52 4.26 17.61
N GLY A 7 -1.07 3.09 17.22
CA GLY A 7 -1.97 2.28 18.07
C GLY A 7 -3.32 2.92 18.37
N LYS A 8 -3.69 4.02 17.69
CA LYS A 8 -4.99 4.67 17.87
C LYS A 8 -6.06 3.98 17.06
N ASN A 9 -7.23 3.84 17.68
CA ASN A 9 -8.41 3.31 17.01
C ASN A 9 -9.17 4.46 16.34
N TYR A 10 -9.50 4.28 15.06
CA TYR A 10 -10.27 5.20 14.23
C TYR A 10 -11.46 4.43 13.63
N PRO A 11 -12.60 4.32 14.36
CA PRO A 11 -13.76 3.56 13.90
C PRO A 11 -14.32 4.04 12.56
N GLU A 12 -14.11 5.30 12.21
CA GLU A 12 -14.49 5.87 10.93
C GLU A 12 -13.78 5.18 9.73
N LEU A 13 -12.62 4.55 9.96
CA LEU A 13 -11.86 3.88 8.92
C LEU A 13 -12.33 2.44 8.66
N ASP A 14 -13.18 1.87 9.52
CA ASP A 14 -13.68 0.49 9.35
C ASP A 14 -14.36 0.31 7.99
N MET A 15 -15.11 1.32 7.54
CA MET A 15 -15.74 1.29 6.22
C MET A 15 -14.72 1.35 5.07
N LEU A 16 -13.58 2.02 5.26
CA LEU A 16 -12.51 2.09 4.26
C LEU A 16 -11.85 0.71 4.11
N TRP A 17 -11.56 0.04 5.24
CA TRP A 17 -10.93 -1.29 5.25
C TRP A 17 -11.82 -2.38 4.68
N ASN A 18 -13.13 -2.22 4.73
CA ASN A 18 -14.08 -3.15 4.12
C ASN A 18 -14.25 -2.95 2.60
N LYS A 19 -13.67 -1.89 2.02
CA LYS A 19 -13.77 -1.56 0.59
C LYS A 19 -12.49 -1.87 -0.20
N GLY A 20 -11.59 -2.67 0.37
CA GLY A 20 -10.35 -3.05 -0.31
C GLY A 20 -10.61 -3.78 -1.63
N ILE A 21 -9.89 -3.38 -2.68
CA ILE A 21 -9.92 -4.05 -3.98
C ILE A 21 -8.58 -4.74 -4.20
N GLU A 22 -8.60 -6.06 -4.39
CA GLU A 22 -7.42 -6.82 -4.77
C GLU A 22 -7.02 -6.48 -6.21
N LEU A 23 -5.83 -5.93 -6.38
CA LEU A 23 -5.24 -5.61 -7.69
C LEU A 23 -4.39 -6.75 -8.23
N TYR A 24 -3.75 -7.51 -7.34
CA TYR A 24 -2.82 -8.57 -7.69
C TYR A 24 -2.71 -9.61 -6.59
N ARG A 25 -2.50 -10.87 -6.99
CA ARG A 25 -2.12 -11.97 -6.11
C ARG A 25 -1.20 -12.90 -6.87
N GLY A 26 -0.02 -13.16 -6.32
CA GLY A 26 0.93 -14.10 -6.89
C GLY A 26 2.37 -13.74 -6.62
N TYR A 27 3.25 -14.28 -7.47
CA TYR A 27 4.70 -14.17 -7.40
C TYR A 27 5.21 -12.72 -7.41
N VAL A 28 6.33 -12.48 -6.71
CA VAL A 28 7.09 -11.22 -6.74
C VAL A 28 8.49 -11.52 -7.21
N ASP A 29 8.94 -10.78 -8.23
CA ASP A 29 10.33 -10.83 -8.67
C ASP A 29 11.20 -10.02 -7.70
N ASP A 30 11.68 -10.71 -6.67
CA ASP A 30 12.44 -10.14 -5.57
C ASP A 30 13.87 -10.73 -5.58
N PRO A 31 14.92 -9.90 -5.44
CA PRO A 31 16.30 -10.38 -5.48
C PRO A 31 16.67 -11.36 -4.35
N ARG A 32 15.79 -11.56 -3.36
CA ARG A 32 15.95 -12.56 -2.29
C ARG A 32 15.48 -13.96 -2.71
N ASN A 33 14.79 -14.10 -3.84
CA ASN A 33 14.32 -15.39 -4.32
C ASN A 33 15.49 -16.34 -4.60
N THR A 34 15.32 -17.61 -4.26
CA THR A 34 16.26 -18.71 -4.53
C THR A 34 15.56 -19.81 -5.36
N ASP A 35 16.25 -20.93 -5.58
CA ASP A 35 15.70 -22.09 -6.26
C ASP A 35 14.56 -22.78 -5.48
N ASN A 36 14.56 -22.65 -4.15
CA ASN A 36 13.62 -23.34 -3.27
C ASN A 36 12.77 -22.42 -2.38
N ALA A 37 12.96 -21.09 -2.47
CA ALA A 37 12.19 -20.12 -1.71
C ALA A 37 11.90 -18.88 -2.56
N TRP A 38 10.65 -18.44 -2.57
CA TRP A 38 10.21 -17.24 -3.29
C TRP A 38 9.21 -16.43 -2.48
N ILE A 39 8.97 -15.20 -2.92
CA ILE A 39 7.98 -14.30 -2.34
C ILE A 39 6.72 -14.29 -3.20
N GLU A 40 5.58 -14.40 -2.54
CA GLU A 40 4.27 -14.11 -3.11
C GLU A 40 3.62 -12.99 -2.30
N THR A 41 2.77 -12.20 -2.95
CA THR A 41 2.07 -11.09 -2.32
C THR A 41 0.62 -11.01 -2.75
N VAL A 42 -0.16 -10.27 -1.96
CA VAL A 42 -1.50 -9.79 -2.32
C VAL A 42 -1.45 -8.28 -2.23
N VAL A 43 -1.78 -7.62 -3.33
CA VAL A 43 -1.86 -6.16 -3.39
C VAL A 43 -3.32 -5.77 -3.27
N VAL A 44 -3.66 -5.02 -2.23
CA VAL A 44 -5.01 -4.51 -2.00
C VAL A 44 -4.96 -2.99 -1.99
N ASN A 45 -5.78 -2.37 -2.84
CA ASN A 45 -5.97 -0.92 -2.87
C ASN A 45 -7.16 -0.53 -1.98
N PHE A 46 -6.92 0.39 -1.05
CA PHE A 46 -7.94 1.04 -0.23
C PHE A 46 -8.04 2.49 -0.66
N HIS A 47 -9.06 2.81 -1.46
CA HIS A 47 -9.24 4.16 -2.00
C HIS A 47 -10.22 4.96 -1.14
N ASP A 48 -9.73 6.07 -0.55
CA ASP A 48 -10.52 6.93 0.31
C ASP A 48 -11.18 8.07 -0.49
N THR A 49 -12.44 7.87 -0.87
CA THR A 49 -13.23 8.85 -1.63
C THR A 49 -13.83 9.96 -0.76
N ASP A 50 -13.94 9.73 0.55
CA ASP A 50 -14.71 10.61 1.45
C ASP A 50 -13.79 11.37 2.43
N ASP A 51 -12.51 11.51 2.09
CA ASP A 51 -11.49 12.23 2.88
C ASP A 51 -11.35 11.74 4.34
N ARG A 52 -11.64 10.46 4.63
CA ARG A 52 -11.54 9.91 5.98
C ARG A 52 -10.12 9.93 6.54
N LEU A 53 -9.12 9.73 5.69
CA LEU A 53 -7.71 9.72 6.05
C LEU A 53 -7.13 11.12 6.29
N LYS A 54 -7.84 12.19 5.89
CA LYS A 54 -7.36 13.57 5.97
C LYS A 54 -7.01 14.02 7.39
N ASN A 55 -7.78 13.55 8.37
CA ASN A 55 -7.60 13.91 9.78
C ASN A 55 -6.82 12.86 10.58
N VAL A 56 -6.39 11.78 9.92
CA VAL A 56 -5.62 10.71 10.56
C VAL A 56 -4.17 11.17 10.70
N LYS A 57 -3.71 11.24 11.95
CA LYS A 57 -2.32 11.61 12.23
C LYS A 57 -1.45 10.38 12.09
N LEU A 58 -0.82 10.24 10.94
CA LEU A 58 0.12 9.16 10.68
C LEU A 58 1.48 9.43 11.32
N ARG A 59 2.12 8.36 11.79
CA ARG A 59 3.47 8.36 12.35
C ARG A 59 4.31 7.29 11.66
N ALA A 60 5.61 7.55 11.50
CA ALA A 60 6.52 6.51 11.05
C ALA A 60 6.67 5.43 12.14
N GLY A 61 6.66 4.17 11.72
CA GLY A 61 6.89 3.01 12.58
C GLY A 61 8.33 2.90 13.08
N ASP A 62 8.65 1.82 13.79
CA ASP A 62 10.00 1.47 14.21
C ASP A 62 10.93 1.16 13.01
N ASP A 63 10.37 0.55 11.97
CA ASP A 63 11.05 0.17 10.74
C ASP A 63 11.11 1.31 9.68
N ALA A 64 10.60 2.51 10.01
CA ALA A 64 10.57 3.65 9.10
C ALA A 64 11.06 4.96 9.75
N ILE A 65 11.93 5.71 9.05
CA ILE A 65 12.48 6.97 9.57
C ILE A 65 11.45 8.12 9.45
N LYS A 66 10.70 8.18 8.34
CA LYS A 66 9.73 9.24 8.03
C LYS A 66 8.59 8.69 7.19
N LEU A 67 7.43 9.33 7.29
CA LEU A 67 6.24 9.04 6.49
C LEU A 67 5.63 10.34 5.95
N ARG A 68 5.15 10.29 4.71
CA ARG A 68 4.32 11.33 4.10
C ARG A 68 3.45 10.73 3.00
N TRP A 69 2.34 11.39 2.69
CA TRP A 69 1.61 11.17 1.45
C TRP A 69 2.41 11.69 0.25
N ILE A 70 2.33 10.99 -0.88
CA ILE A 70 2.89 11.41 -2.16
C ILE A 70 1.83 11.30 -3.24
N THR A 71 1.96 12.12 -4.28
CA THR A 71 1.18 11.92 -5.51
C THR A 71 1.69 10.65 -6.20
N VAL A 72 0.77 9.76 -6.57
CA VAL A 72 1.13 8.55 -7.31
C VAL A 72 1.63 8.90 -8.71
N SER A 73 2.65 8.17 -9.17
CA SER A 73 3.21 8.31 -10.52
C SER A 73 3.63 6.93 -11.01
N GLU A 74 3.38 6.65 -12.29
CA GLU A 74 3.82 5.41 -12.95
C GLU A 74 5.35 5.27 -13.00
N ASN A 75 6.09 6.37 -12.79
CA ASN A 75 7.55 6.44 -12.84
C ASN A 75 8.21 6.36 -11.45
N GLU A 76 7.45 6.04 -10.40
CA GLU A 76 8.02 5.84 -9.06
C GLU A 76 8.93 4.62 -9.04
N LYS A 77 10.22 4.85 -8.76
CA LYS A 77 11.23 3.80 -8.65
C LYS A 77 11.13 3.16 -7.28
N LEU A 78 10.33 2.10 -7.18
CA LEU A 78 10.15 1.33 -5.96
C LEU A 78 10.96 0.02 -6.01
N TYR A 79 11.19 -0.58 -4.84
CA TYR A 79 11.99 -1.80 -4.72
C TYR A 79 11.29 -3.01 -5.36
N ALA A 80 12.03 -3.94 -5.95
CA ALA A 80 11.47 -5.16 -6.57
C ALA A 80 10.28 -4.83 -7.51
N SER A 81 9.25 -5.68 -7.56
CA SER A 81 8.07 -5.48 -8.41
C SER A 81 7.08 -4.41 -7.93
N HIS A 82 7.43 -3.58 -6.94
CA HIS A 82 6.47 -2.60 -6.39
C HIS A 82 6.06 -1.53 -7.40
N GLU A 83 6.92 -1.17 -8.36
CA GLU A 83 6.56 -0.24 -9.43
C GLU A 83 5.43 -0.79 -10.31
N ASP A 84 5.37 -2.10 -10.53
CA ASP A 84 4.34 -2.73 -11.35
C ASP A 84 2.97 -2.68 -10.65
N PHE A 85 2.96 -2.75 -9.32
CA PHE A 85 1.74 -2.59 -8.53
C PHE A 85 1.18 -1.17 -8.61
N ILE A 86 2.06 -0.16 -8.70
CA ILE A 86 1.63 1.22 -8.94
C ILE A 86 1.05 1.36 -10.35
N LYS A 87 1.63 0.72 -11.37
CA LYS A 87 1.05 0.70 -12.73
C LYS A 87 -0.33 0.02 -12.75
N LEU A 88 -0.52 -1.07 -11.99
CA LEU A 88 -1.83 -1.72 -11.85
C LEU A 88 -2.86 -0.79 -11.18
N LEU A 89 -2.44 -0.06 -10.15
CA LEU A 89 -3.28 0.92 -9.46
C LEU A 89 -3.65 2.08 -10.39
N ALA A 90 -2.68 2.62 -11.14
CA ALA A 90 -2.88 3.68 -12.11
C ALA A 90 -3.91 3.26 -13.19
N LYS A 91 -3.72 2.07 -13.76
CA LYS A 91 -4.67 1.46 -14.69
C LYS A 91 -6.07 1.25 -14.09
N HIS A 92 -6.18 0.89 -12.81
CA HIS A 92 -7.47 0.69 -12.16
C HIS A 92 -8.26 2.00 -11.98
N HIS A 93 -7.57 3.14 -11.85
CA HIS A 93 -8.18 4.46 -11.67
C HIS A 93 -8.16 5.34 -12.94
N ASP A 94 -7.71 4.79 -14.07
CA ASP A 94 -7.53 5.51 -15.34
C ASP A 94 -6.67 6.79 -15.22
N ILE A 95 -5.55 6.72 -14.48
CA ILE A 95 -4.57 7.81 -14.26
C ILE A 95 -3.17 7.47 -14.76
#